data_AF-F2S9L3-F1
#
_entry.id   AF-F2S9L3-F1
#
_cell.length_a   1.000
_cell.length_b   1.000
_cell.length_c   1.000
_cell.angle_alpha   90.00
_cell.angle_beta   90.00
_cell.angle_gamma   90.00
#
_symmetry.space_group_name_H-M   'P 1'
#
loop_
_entity.id
_entity.type
_entity.pdbx_description
1 polymer ?
#
loop_
_entity_poly.entity_id
_entity_poly.type
_entity_poly.pdbx_seq_one_letter_code
_entity_poly.pdbx_strand_id
1 'polypeptide(L)' 'MPKLVEECSNSKACAPAKHHFDDCVERVTRNSEDPDFKGPHEDCVEEFFHLQHCATQCAAPKLWRELK' A
#
# COMPACT_ATOMS: atom_id res chain seq x y z
N MET A 1 16.00 1.39 -3.33
CA MET A 1 14.78 2.23 -3.24
C MET A 1 13.78 1.85 -2.13
N PRO A 2 13.82 0.71 -1.40
CA PRO A 2 12.80 0.41 -0.38
C PRO A 2 12.56 1.53 0.63
N LYS A 3 13.63 2.18 1.13
CA LYS A 3 13.54 3.30 2.07
C LYS A 3 12.76 4.51 1.52
N LEU A 4 13.01 4.92 0.27
CA LEU A 4 12.31 6.06 -0.34
C LEU A 4 10.82 5.75 -0.57
N VAL A 5 10.50 4.51 -0.94
CA VAL A 5 9.11 4.07 -1.10
C VAL A 5 8.40 4.09 0.24
N GLU A 6 9.01 3.54 1.29
CA GLU A 6 8.44 3.55 2.65
C GLU A 6 8.20 4.97 3.19
N GLU A 7 9.18 5.86 3.05
CA GLU A 7 9.04 7.27 3.41
C GLU A 7 7.90 7.96 2.63
N CYS A 8 7.76 7.66 1.34
CA CYS A 8 6.71 8.21 0.50
C CYS A 8 5.32 7.62 0.81
N SER A 9 5.23 6.31 1.09
CA SER A 9 4.00 5.64 1.52
C SER A 9 3.46 6.21 2.83
N ASN A 10 4.35 6.59 3.75
CA ASN A 10 4.00 7.20 5.04
C ASN A 10 3.84 8.74 4.97
N SER A 11 3.92 9.33 3.77
CA SER A 11 3.76 10.77 3.60
C SER A 11 2.29 11.19 3.72
N LYS A 12 2.05 12.46 4.07
CA LYS A 12 0.69 13.03 4.12
C LYS A 12 -0.05 12.92 2.77
N ALA A 13 0.68 12.96 1.65
CA ALA A 13 0.10 12.86 0.31
C ALA A 13 -0.43 11.46 0.01
N CYS A 14 0.27 10.41 0.46
CA CYS A 14 -0.15 9.01 0.24
C CYS A 14 -0.94 8.41 1.40
N ALA A 15 -1.17 9.18 2.48
CA ALA A 15 -1.92 8.72 3.66
C ALA A 15 -3.32 8.15 3.34
N PRO A 16 -4.13 8.74 2.42
CA PRO A 16 -5.42 8.16 2.07
C PRO A 16 -5.29 6.79 1.38
N ALA A 17 -4.38 6.66 0.43
CA ALA A 17 -4.14 5.38 -0.26
C ALA A 17 -3.60 4.32 0.71
N LYS A 18 -2.74 4.73 1.65
CA LYS A 18 -2.24 3.84 2.71
C LYS A 18 -3.36 3.38 3.63
N HIS A 19 -4.24 4.28 4.07
CA HIS A 19 -5.39 3.94 4.90
C HIS A 19 -6.28 2.88 4.22
N HIS A 20 -6.61 3.06 2.94
CA HIS A 20 -7.39 2.07 2.19
C HIS A 20 -6.70 0.70 2.10
N PHE A 21 -5.38 0.70 1.88
CA PHE A 21 -4.62 -0.54 1.86
C PHE A 21 -4.61 -1.23 3.23
N ASP A 22 -4.37 -0.47 4.31
CA ASP A 22 -4.37 -1.01 5.67
C ASP A 22 -5.76 -1.58 6.04
N ASP A 23 -6.85 -0.88 5.70
CA ASP A 23 -8.23 -1.34 5.90
C ASP A 23 -8.54 -2.63 5.12
N CYS A 24 -8.04 -2.73 3.88
CA CYS A 24 -8.17 -3.94 3.07
C CYS A 24 -7.44 -5.11 3.73
N VAL A 25 -6.19 -4.90 4.16
CA VAL A 25 -5.39 -5.94 4.82
C VAL A 25 -6.08 -6.42 6.08
N GLU A 26 -6.58 -5.52 6.93
CA GLU A 26 -7.32 -5.91 8.14
C GLU A 26 -8.53 -6.79 7.82
N ARG A 27 -9.31 -6.40 6.80
CA ARG A 27 -10.49 -7.15 6.36
C ARG A 27 -10.13 -8.52 5.80
N VAL A 28 -9.14 -8.61 4.92
CA VAL A 28 -8.70 -9.87 4.30
C VAL A 28 -8.09 -10.80 5.35
N THR A 29 -7.28 -10.28 6.28
CA THR A 29 -6.73 -11.06 7.39
C THR A 29 -7.84 -11.63 8.26
N ARG A 30 -8.79 -10.79 8.70
CA ARG A 30 -9.94 -11.24 9.51
C ARG A 30 -10.72 -12.35 8.81
N ASN A 31 -11.00 -12.18 7.51
CA ASN A 31 -11.76 -13.16 6.74
C ASN A 31 -10.96 -14.45 6.49
N SER A 32 -9.63 -14.37 6.40
CA SER A 32 -8.75 -15.53 6.19
C SER A 32 -8.54 -16.36 7.46
N GLU A 33 -8.65 -15.74 8.63
CA GLU A 33 -8.53 -16.39 9.94
C GLU A 33 -9.86 -17.00 10.44
N ASP A 34 -10.99 -16.59 9.85
CA ASP A 34 -12.32 -17.12 10.17
C ASP A 34 -12.56 -18.47 9.45
N PRO A 35 -12.61 -19.60 10.16
CA PRO A 35 -12.79 -20.91 9.56
C PRO A 35 -14.20 -21.14 8.97
N ASP A 36 -15.17 -20.32 9.36
CA ASP A 36 -16.56 -20.38 8.90
C ASP A 36 -16.86 -19.33 7.82
N PHE A 37 -15.87 -18.53 7.40
CA PHE A 37 -16.05 -17.52 6.38
C PHE A 37 -16.42 -18.15 5.02
N LYS A 38 -17.62 -17.81 4.52
CA LYS A 38 -18.14 -18.27 3.21
C LYS A 38 -18.27 -17.14 2.18
N GLY A 39 -17.69 -15.98 2.47
CA GLY A 39 -17.68 -14.85 1.54
C GLY A 39 -16.66 -15.03 0.41
N PRO A 40 -16.60 -14.09 -0.54
CA PRO A 40 -15.58 -14.11 -1.59
C PRO A 40 -14.18 -13.95 -0.98
N HIS A 41 -13.20 -14.63 -1.58
CA HIS A 41 -11.78 -14.44 -1.27
C HIS A 41 -11.29 -13.17 -1.95
N GLU A 42 -11.47 -12.07 -1.23
CA GLU A 42 -10.93 -10.76 -1.58
C GLU A 42 -9.41 -10.73 -1.48
N ASP A 43 -8.77 -9.92 -2.33
CA ASP A 43 -7.37 -9.53 -2.24
C ASP A 43 -7.24 -8.00 -2.15
N CYS A 44 -6.03 -7.52 -1.90
CA CYS A 44 -5.74 -6.08 -1.77
C CYS A 44 -4.86 -5.54 -2.90
N VAL A 45 -4.88 -6.19 -4.08
CA VAL A 45 -3.98 -5.82 -5.19
C VAL A 45 -4.31 -4.42 -5.71
N GLU A 46 -5.60 -4.05 -5.75
CA GLU A 46 -6.03 -2.72 -6.19
C GLU A 46 -5.53 -1.62 -5.25
N GLU A 47 -5.78 -1.73 -3.94
CA GLU A 47 -5.35 -0.76 -2.94
C GLU A 47 -3.81 -0.70 -2.85
N PHE A 48 -3.14 -1.85 -2.99
CA PHE A 48 -1.69 -1.90 -3.07
C PHE A 48 -1.18 -1.11 -4.29
N PHE A 49 -1.80 -1.25 -5.46
CA PHE A 49 -1.41 -0.47 -6.63
C PHE A 49 -1.69 1.01 -6.48
N HIS A 50 -2.78 1.43 -5.83
CA HIS A 50 -3.00 2.84 -5.52
C HIS A 50 -1.92 3.41 -4.60
N LEU A 51 -1.56 2.69 -3.52
CA LEU A 51 -0.48 3.09 -2.62
C LEU A 51 0.86 3.15 -3.34
N GLN A 52 1.19 2.10 -4.10
CA GLN A 52 2.47 2.01 -4.80
C GLN A 52 2.58 3.05 -5.92
N HIS A 53 1.49 3.33 -6.64
CA HIS A 53 1.45 4.41 -7.63
C HIS A 53 1.81 5.75 -7.00
N CYS A 54 1.17 6.10 -5.87
CA CYS A 54 1.47 7.33 -5.14
C CYS A 54 2.93 7.37 -4.64
N ALA A 55 3.37 6.29 -3.98
CA ALA A 55 4.69 6.22 -3.37
C ALA A 55 5.82 6.27 -4.41
N THR A 56 5.64 5.60 -5.56
CA THR A 56 6.63 5.59 -6.64
C THR A 56 6.73 6.95 -7.36
N GLN A 57 5.61 7.66 -7.56
CA GLN A 57 5.64 9.05 -8.06
C GLN A 57 6.43 9.98 -7.15
N CYS A 58 6.29 9.82 -5.83
CA CYS A 58 7.07 10.56 -4.84
C CYS A 58 8.56 10.15 -4.80
N ALA A 59 8.85 8.85 -4.90
CA ALA A 59 10.20 8.30 -4.75
C ALA A 59 11.08 8.50 -5.99
N ALA A 60 10.51 8.45 -7.19
CA ALA A 60 11.24 8.53 -8.46
C ALA A 60 12.19 9.74 -8.56
N PRO A 61 11.74 11.01 -8.36
CA PRO A 61 12.65 12.16 -8.45
C PRO A 61 13.70 12.20 -7.33
N LYS A 62 13.41 11.61 -6.16
CA LYS A 62 14.37 11.52 -5.05
C LYS A 62 15.48 10.52 -5.37
N LEU A 63 15.12 9.35 -5.91
CA LEU A 63 16.10 8.33 -6.32
C LEU A 63 17.09 8.89 -7.33
N TRP A 64 16.62 9.58 -8.37
CA TRP A 64 17.50 10.15 -9.39
C TRP A 64 18.46 11.24 -8.87
N ARG A 65 18.16 11.87 -7.73
CA ARG A 65 19.08 12.79 -7.07
C ARG A 65 20.16 12.07 -6.27
N GLU A 66 19.86 10.89 -5.72
CA GLU A 66 20.83 10.07 -4.99
C GLU A 66 21.79 9.32 -5.91
N LEU A 67 21.39 9.07 -7.16
CA LEU A 67 22.18 8.38 -8.19
C LEU A 67 23.00 9.34 -9.08
N LYS A 68 22.91 10.65 -8.84
CA LYS A 68 23.71 11.68 -9.52
C LYS A 68 25.07 11.84 -8.84
#